data_AF-A0A2Z6NQG9-F1
#
_entry.id   AF-A0A2Z6NQG9-F1
#
_cell.length_a   1.000
_cell.length_b   1.000
_cell.length_c   1.000
_cell.angle_alpha   90.00
_cell.angle_beta   90.00
_cell.angle_gamma   90.00
#
_symmetry.space_group_name_H-M   'P 1'
#
loop_
_entity.id
_entity.type
_entity.pdbx_description
1 polymer ?
#
loop_
_entity_poly.entity_id
_entity_poly.type
_entity_poly.pdbx_seq_one_letter_code
_entity_poly.pdbx_strand_id
1 'polypeptide(L)'
;MLNPLLQDPDSVGVSSLTRGGTERRTLNDNDDAEFLNNHDHHIYADGNNWGYFPGLPLRLSFNDLTNAFFRKGKCVMRVFMVWNSPPWMFTVRYQRGLESLLYHHPNACVVVFSETIELDFFKDSFVKDGYNVAVVMPNLDQLLEGTPANIFSSVWFEWRKTKFYSPHYSEFIRLAALYKYGGIYLDSDIIVLKPISFLNNSVGMEDHAAVMAFGRH
;
A
#
# COMPACT_ATOMS: atom_id res chain seq x y z
N MET A 1 9.00 10.52 19.14
CA MET A 1 8.09 11.67 19.37
C MET A 1 6.83 11.41 18.57
N LEU A 2 5.66 11.53 19.20
CA LEU A 2 4.34 11.16 18.66
C LEU A 2 3.95 12.01 17.43
N ASN A 3 3.27 11.36 16.47
CA ASN A 3 2.57 11.97 15.34
C ASN A 3 1.30 12.72 15.83
N PRO A 4 1.05 13.97 15.40
CA PRO A 4 -0.26 14.60 15.51
C PRO A 4 -1.11 14.28 14.27
N LEU A 5 -2.31 13.80 14.56
CA LEU A 5 -3.42 13.53 13.65
C LEU A 5 -3.83 14.78 12.85
N LEU A 6 -4.16 14.55 11.59
CA LEU A 6 -4.89 15.47 10.72
C LEU A 6 -6.32 15.62 11.26
N GLN A 7 -6.65 16.77 11.85
CA GLN A 7 -8.03 17.20 12.10
C GLN A 7 -8.45 18.11 10.95
N ASP A 8 -9.49 17.72 10.21
CA ASP A 8 -10.25 18.67 9.39
C ASP A 8 -11.55 19.06 10.13
N PRO A 9 -11.88 20.36 10.19
CA PRO A 9 -13.12 20.86 10.74
C PRO A 9 -14.16 20.93 9.62
N ASP A 10 -15.29 20.22 9.76
CA ASP A 10 -16.61 20.68 9.30
C ASP A 10 -17.68 19.68 9.73
N SER A 11 -18.20 19.92 10.94
CA SER A 11 -19.38 19.27 11.49
C SER A 11 -20.61 20.11 11.11
N VAL A 12 -21.45 19.59 10.22
CA VAL A 12 -22.83 20.05 10.07
C VAL A 12 -23.73 18.89 10.49
N GLY A 13 -24.35 19.07 11.65
CA GLY A 13 -25.23 18.10 12.28
C GLY A 13 -26.50 17.86 11.47
N VAL A 14 -26.99 16.62 11.56
CA VAL A 14 -28.37 16.29 11.19
C VAL A 14 -29.03 15.62 12.39
N SER A 15 -30.08 16.28 12.86
CA SER A 15 -30.95 15.92 13.96
C SER A 15 -31.74 14.63 13.70
N SER A 16 -32.03 13.94 14.78
CA SER A 16 -32.91 12.78 14.92
C SER A 16 -34.36 13.03 14.51
N LEU A 17 -35.06 11.95 14.15
CA LEU A 17 -36.49 11.60 14.33
C LEU A 17 -36.67 10.23 13.63
N THR A 18 -37.10 9.13 14.27
CA THR A 18 -38.49 8.91 14.71
C THR A 18 -38.65 7.83 15.79
N ARG A 19 -39.70 8.08 16.58
CA ARG A 19 -40.39 7.39 17.69
C ARG A 19 -40.90 5.97 17.37
N GLY A 20 -40.84 5.05 18.35
CA GLY A 20 -41.78 3.91 18.44
C GLY A 20 -41.33 2.71 19.31
N GLY A 21 -42.03 2.45 20.42
CA GLY A 21 -42.18 1.11 21.00
C GLY A 21 -41.35 0.79 22.25
N THR A 22 -41.98 0.89 23.42
CA THR A 22 -41.45 0.40 24.70
C THR A 22 -41.68 -1.10 24.82
N GLU A 23 -40.64 -1.92 24.73
CA GLU A 23 -40.62 -3.29 25.24
C GLU A 23 -39.33 -3.47 26.06
N ARG A 24 -39.46 -3.46 27.39
CA ARG A 24 -38.34 -3.75 28.29
C ARG A 24 -38.07 -5.26 28.27
N ARG A 25 -37.18 -5.70 27.38
CA ARG A 25 -36.39 -6.92 27.60
C ARG A 25 -35.09 -6.51 28.27
N THR A 26 -34.83 -7.08 29.44
CA THR A 26 -33.51 -7.05 30.07
C THR A 26 -32.54 -7.79 29.16
N LEU A 27 -31.79 -7.04 28.35
CA LEU A 27 -30.65 -7.57 27.61
C LEU A 27 -29.54 -7.82 28.65
N ASN A 28 -29.04 -9.04 28.67
CA ASN A 28 -27.88 -9.40 29.47
C ASN A 28 -26.67 -8.65 28.89
N ASP A 29 -26.00 -7.83 29.70
CA ASP A 29 -24.74 -7.13 29.36
C ASP A 29 -23.57 -8.08 29.03
N ASN A 30 -23.80 -9.40 29.02
CA ASN A 30 -22.77 -10.42 28.80
C ASN A 30 -22.66 -10.87 27.33
N ASP A 31 -23.66 -10.62 26.49
CA ASP A 31 -23.62 -11.04 25.07
C ASP A 31 -22.91 -10.00 24.18
N ASP A 32 -22.86 -8.74 24.60
CA ASP A 32 -22.13 -7.65 23.90
C ASP A 32 -20.60 -7.71 24.15
N ALA A 33 -20.17 -8.41 25.21
CA ALA A 33 -18.76 -8.59 25.55
C ALA A 33 -18.06 -9.65 24.67
N GLU A 34 -18.83 -10.51 23.99
CA GLU A 34 -18.28 -11.54 23.09
C GLU A 34 -18.09 -11.00 21.66
N PHE A 35 -18.84 -9.98 21.26
CA PHE A 35 -18.70 -9.31 19.95
C PHE A 35 -17.55 -8.30 19.86
N LEU A 36 -16.94 -7.92 20.98
CA LEU A 36 -15.84 -6.94 21.04
C LEU A 36 -14.43 -7.58 21.20
N ASN A 37 -14.34 -8.91 21.25
CA ASN A 37 -13.09 -9.63 21.54
C ASN A 37 -12.34 -10.19 20.33
N ASN A 38 -12.73 -9.83 19.10
CA ASN A 38 -11.90 -10.05 17.91
C ASN A 38 -11.14 -8.77 17.56
N HIS A 39 -10.30 -8.29 18.49
CA HIS A 39 -9.30 -7.28 18.15
C HIS A 39 -8.21 -8.00 17.33
N ASP A 40 -8.45 -8.17 16.03
CA ASP A 40 -7.39 -8.46 15.09
C ASP A 40 -6.39 -7.30 15.18
N HIS A 41 -5.26 -7.56 15.84
CA HIS A 41 -4.18 -6.59 15.95
C HIS A 41 -3.54 -6.42 14.58
N HIS A 42 -4.07 -5.47 13.81
CA HIS A 42 -3.48 -5.03 12.54
C HIS A 42 -2.03 -4.57 12.76
N ILE A 43 -1.19 -4.84 11.76
CA ILE A 43 0.22 -4.50 11.79
C ILE A 43 0.41 -3.17 11.08
N TYR A 44 0.87 -2.15 11.81
CA TYR A 44 1.16 -0.84 11.23
C TYR A 44 2.66 -0.59 11.13
N ALA A 45 3.03 0.33 10.24
CA ALA A 45 4.38 0.86 10.21
C ALA A 45 4.66 1.70 11.46
N ASP A 46 5.74 1.40 12.17
CA ASP A 46 6.09 2.03 13.45
C ASP A 46 7.54 2.55 13.50
N GLY A 47 8.20 2.62 12.33
CA GLY A 47 9.62 2.95 12.19
C GLY A 47 10.57 1.77 12.39
N ASN A 48 10.10 0.64 12.94
CA ASN A 48 10.85 -0.62 12.96
C ASN A 48 10.26 -1.61 11.95
N ASN A 49 8.93 -1.67 11.85
CA ASN A 49 8.20 -2.46 10.89
C ASN A 49 7.98 -1.64 9.63
N TRP A 50 8.59 -2.08 8.52
CA TRP A 50 8.51 -1.41 7.22
C TRP A 50 7.55 -2.09 6.25
N GLY A 51 7.04 -3.27 6.59
CA GLY A 51 6.06 -4.00 5.79
C GLY A 51 5.86 -5.42 6.29
N TYR A 52 4.94 -6.13 5.67
CA TYR A 52 4.53 -7.46 6.10
C TYR A 52 4.33 -8.39 4.90
N PHE A 53 4.77 -9.63 5.07
CA PHE A 53 4.40 -10.75 4.21
C PHE A 53 4.53 -12.05 5.02
N PRO A 54 3.60 -13.02 4.91
CA PRO A 54 3.62 -14.21 5.75
C PRO A 54 4.95 -14.95 5.71
N GLY A 55 5.44 -15.30 6.91
CA GLY A 55 6.68 -16.02 7.14
C GLY A 55 7.96 -15.26 6.74
N LEU A 56 7.90 -13.94 6.64
CA LEU A 56 9.09 -13.09 6.80
C LEU A 56 9.15 -12.60 8.25
N PRO A 57 10.35 -12.42 8.83
CA PRO A 57 10.50 -11.76 10.12
C PRO A 57 9.94 -10.33 10.09
N LEU A 58 9.28 -9.94 11.18
CA LEU A 58 8.99 -8.53 11.46
C LEU A 58 10.28 -7.78 11.78
N ARG A 59 10.23 -6.44 11.71
CA ARG A 59 11.35 -5.54 12.01
C ARG A 59 12.61 -5.71 11.14
N LEU A 60 12.46 -6.24 9.93
CA LEU A 60 13.50 -6.14 8.92
C LEU A 60 13.66 -4.68 8.46
N SER A 61 14.88 -4.28 8.12
CA SER A 61 15.10 -3.01 7.41
C SER A 61 14.27 -2.98 6.12
N PHE A 62 13.92 -1.79 5.63
CA PHE A 62 13.17 -1.65 4.37
C PHE A 62 13.80 -2.45 3.23
N ASN A 63 15.12 -2.30 3.01
CA ASN A 63 15.83 -3.03 1.97
C ASN A 63 15.82 -4.55 2.21
N ASP A 64 16.04 -5.01 3.45
CA ASP A 64 16.07 -6.44 3.76
C ASP A 64 14.70 -7.08 3.60
N LEU A 65 13.64 -6.39 4.03
CA LEU A 65 12.26 -6.80 3.85
C LEU A 65 11.94 -6.99 2.36
N THR A 66 12.14 -5.94 1.54
CA THR A 66 11.82 -5.98 0.11
C THR A 66 12.64 -7.07 -0.60
N ASN A 67 13.92 -7.20 -0.28
CA ASN A 67 14.77 -8.25 -0.83
C ASN A 67 14.38 -9.66 -0.36
N ALA A 68 13.95 -9.82 0.90
CA ALA A 68 13.50 -11.09 1.44
C ALA A 68 12.16 -11.50 0.82
N PHE A 69 11.24 -10.55 0.63
CA PHE A 69 10.00 -10.75 -0.11
C PHE A 69 10.28 -11.24 -1.52
N PHE A 70 11.20 -10.57 -2.25
CA PHE A 70 11.53 -10.99 -3.60
C PHE A 70 12.15 -12.38 -3.71
N ARG A 71 13.00 -12.74 -2.75
CA ARG A 71 13.61 -14.07 -2.66
C ARG A 71 12.56 -15.14 -2.33
N LYS A 72 11.68 -14.86 -1.37
CA LYS A 72 10.65 -15.79 -0.92
C LYS A 72 9.59 -16.07 -2.00
N GLY A 73 9.12 -15.03 -2.67
CA GLY A 73 8.15 -15.14 -3.77
C GLY A 73 8.73 -15.72 -5.08
N LYS A 74 10.05 -15.92 -5.17
CA LYS A 74 10.76 -16.35 -6.39
C LYS A 74 10.40 -15.46 -7.60
N CYS A 75 10.42 -14.16 -7.39
CA CYS A 75 9.76 -13.20 -8.27
C CYS A 75 10.43 -13.10 -9.64
N VAL A 76 9.77 -13.65 -10.66
CA VAL A 76 10.13 -13.47 -12.07
C VAL A 76 9.72 -12.08 -12.56
N MET A 77 8.57 -11.60 -12.08
CA MET A 77 8.07 -10.26 -12.36
C MET A 77 7.86 -9.50 -11.06
N ARG A 78 8.40 -8.28 -11.00
CA ARG A 78 8.24 -7.34 -9.88
C ARG A 78 7.34 -6.22 -10.34
N VAL A 79 6.26 -5.98 -9.59
CA VAL A 79 5.32 -4.91 -9.86
C VAL A 79 5.25 -3.98 -8.65
N PHE A 80 5.26 -2.68 -8.91
CA PHE A 80 5.18 -1.64 -7.90
C PHE A 80 3.92 -0.81 -8.13
N MET A 81 3.22 -0.49 -7.05
CA MET A 81 2.07 0.41 -7.04
C MET A 81 2.23 1.38 -5.86
N VAL A 82 1.67 2.58 -5.96
CA VAL A 82 1.56 3.52 -4.83
C VAL A 82 0.10 3.68 -4.44
N TRP A 83 -0.18 3.69 -3.14
CA TRP A 83 -1.49 3.95 -2.57
C TRP A 83 -1.37 5.01 -1.46
N ASN A 84 -2.02 6.16 -1.64
CA ASN A 84 -1.93 7.30 -0.71
C ASN A 84 -3.27 7.64 -0.04
N SER A 85 -4.33 6.88 -0.34
CA SER A 85 -5.64 7.12 0.23
C SER A 85 -5.85 6.25 1.47
N PRO A 86 -6.75 6.61 2.38
CA PRO A 86 -7.05 5.76 3.52
C PRO A 86 -7.64 4.39 3.13
N PRO A 87 -7.65 3.40 4.04
CA PRO A 87 -8.02 2.02 3.72
C PRO A 87 -9.44 1.87 3.12
N TRP A 88 -10.41 2.63 3.64
CA TRP A 88 -11.81 2.60 3.18
C TRP A 88 -12.02 3.11 1.75
N MET A 89 -11.04 3.81 1.17
CA MET A 89 -11.08 4.26 -0.22
C MET A 89 -10.57 3.20 -1.21
N PHE A 90 -10.03 2.07 -0.72
CA PHE A 90 -9.64 0.93 -1.54
C PHE A 90 -10.89 0.18 -2.00
N THR A 91 -11.63 0.81 -2.92
CA THR A 91 -12.89 0.30 -3.46
C THR A 91 -12.67 -0.80 -4.49
N VAL A 92 -13.78 -1.36 -4.99
CA VAL A 92 -13.80 -2.36 -6.06
C VAL A 92 -12.95 -1.96 -7.27
N ARG A 93 -12.86 -0.68 -7.63
CA ARG A 93 -12.04 -0.21 -8.75
C ARG A 93 -10.58 -0.67 -8.63
N TYR A 94 -9.96 -0.42 -7.48
CA TYR A 94 -8.55 -0.71 -7.24
C TYR A 94 -8.32 -2.19 -6.97
N GLN A 95 -9.29 -2.85 -6.33
CA GLN A 95 -9.30 -4.30 -6.22
C GLN A 95 -9.27 -4.97 -7.61
N ARG A 96 -10.10 -4.51 -8.56
CA ARG A 96 -10.12 -5.05 -9.94
C ARG A 96 -8.82 -4.76 -10.70
N GLY A 97 -8.15 -3.63 -10.43
CA GLY A 97 -6.82 -3.34 -10.96
C GLY A 97 -5.83 -4.43 -10.57
N LEU A 98 -5.71 -4.69 -9.26
CA LEU A 98 -4.80 -5.70 -8.73
C LEU A 98 -5.20 -7.13 -9.15
N GLU A 99 -6.49 -7.47 -9.13
CA GLU A 99 -7.00 -8.77 -9.60
C GLU A 99 -6.67 -9.02 -11.08
N SER A 100 -6.85 -8.02 -11.95
CA SER A 100 -6.59 -8.17 -13.38
C SER A 100 -5.11 -8.44 -13.67
N LEU A 101 -4.20 -7.81 -12.92
CA LEU A 101 -2.77 -8.09 -12.97
C LEU A 101 -2.48 -9.53 -12.53
N LEU A 102 -3.01 -9.92 -11.36
CA LEU A 102 -2.74 -11.23 -10.76
C LEU A 102 -3.39 -12.38 -11.54
N TYR A 103 -4.50 -12.12 -12.23
CA TYR A 103 -5.12 -13.07 -13.16
C TYR A 103 -4.16 -13.45 -14.30
N HIS A 104 -3.49 -12.47 -14.90
CA HIS A 104 -2.54 -12.72 -15.97
C HIS A 104 -1.16 -13.14 -15.46
N HIS A 105 -0.80 -12.79 -14.23
CA HIS A 105 0.51 -13.03 -13.65
C HIS A 105 0.42 -13.51 -12.18
N PRO A 106 -0.06 -14.74 -11.93
CA PRO A 106 -0.31 -15.23 -10.57
C PRO A 106 0.96 -15.33 -9.70
N ASN A 107 2.13 -15.44 -10.34
CA ASN A 107 3.43 -15.51 -9.67
C ASN A 107 4.16 -14.16 -9.61
N ALA A 108 3.50 -13.06 -9.97
CA ALA A 108 4.07 -11.72 -9.82
C ALA A 108 4.24 -11.38 -8.34
N CYS A 109 5.29 -10.63 -8.03
CA CYS A 109 5.45 -10.03 -6.71
C CYS A 109 5.07 -8.56 -6.79
N VAL A 110 3.99 -8.22 -6.11
CA VAL A 110 3.44 -6.87 -6.06
C VAL A 110 3.84 -6.23 -4.75
N VAL A 111 4.53 -5.10 -4.84
CA VAL A 111 4.81 -4.21 -3.69
C VAL A 111 3.89 -3.02 -3.81
N VAL A 112 3.00 -2.87 -2.83
CA VAL A 112 2.14 -1.69 -2.69
C VAL A 112 2.78 -0.77 -1.67
N PHE A 113 3.32 0.34 -2.15
CA PHE A 113 3.86 1.40 -1.30
C PHE A 113 2.72 2.23 -0.72
N SER A 114 2.64 2.30 0.61
CA SER A 114 1.58 3.05 1.29
C SER A 114 2.00 3.53 2.67
N GLU A 115 1.64 4.76 3.01
CA GLU A 115 1.73 5.31 4.37
C GLU A 115 0.41 5.23 5.14
N THR A 116 -0.69 4.92 4.45
CA THR A 116 -2.06 5.16 4.91
C THR A 116 -2.84 3.89 5.22
N ILE A 117 -2.29 2.71 4.89
CA ILE A 117 -2.95 1.42 5.14
C ILE A 117 -2.05 0.50 5.96
N GLU A 118 -2.69 -0.47 6.59
CA GLU A 118 -2.08 -1.51 7.40
C GLU A 118 -1.07 -2.33 6.57
N LEU A 119 0.05 -2.73 7.18
CA LEU A 119 1.05 -3.56 6.52
C LEU A 119 0.47 -4.95 6.17
N ASP A 120 -0.47 -5.44 6.97
CA ASP A 120 -1.19 -6.70 6.75
C ASP A 120 -2.55 -6.51 6.05
N PHE A 121 -2.79 -5.36 5.39
CA PHE A 121 -4.06 -5.03 4.72
C PHE A 121 -4.57 -6.12 3.76
N PHE A 122 -3.68 -6.81 3.04
CA PHE A 122 -4.04 -7.88 2.10
C PHE A 122 -3.97 -9.30 2.67
N LYS A 123 -3.70 -9.47 3.97
CA LYS A 123 -3.52 -10.76 4.64
C LYS A 123 -4.69 -11.71 4.42
N ASP A 124 -5.92 -11.22 4.59
CA ASP A 124 -7.15 -12.02 4.50
C ASP A 124 -7.79 -12.01 3.10
N SER A 125 -7.12 -11.41 2.11
CA SER A 125 -7.54 -11.37 0.70
C SER A 125 -6.49 -12.01 -0.21
N PHE A 126 -5.76 -11.20 -1.01
CA PHE A 126 -4.81 -11.71 -2.02
C PHE A 126 -3.74 -12.63 -1.43
N VAL A 127 -3.26 -12.33 -0.23
CA VAL A 127 -2.24 -13.14 0.43
C VAL A 127 -2.79 -14.49 0.85
N LYS A 128 -4.02 -14.53 1.38
CA LYS A 128 -4.74 -15.77 1.72
C LYS A 128 -4.99 -16.64 0.49
N ASP A 129 -5.23 -16.01 -0.66
CA ASP A 129 -5.41 -16.68 -1.94
C ASP A 129 -4.10 -17.14 -2.60
N GLY A 130 -2.96 -16.90 -1.94
CA GLY A 130 -1.65 -17.37 -2.37
C GLY A 130 -0.87 -16.43 -3.29
N TYR A 131 -1.36 -15.20 -3.50
CA TYR A 131 -0.65 -14.20 -4.28
C TYR A 131 0.46 -13.52 -3.46
N ASN A 132 1.55 -13.16 -4.14
CA ASN A 132 2.65 -12.42 -3.54
C ASN A 132 2.36 -10.92 -3.59
N VAL A 133 1.54 -10.44 -2.65
CA VAL A 133 1.24 -9.00 -2.47
C VAL A 133 1.74 -8.57 -1.08
N ALA A 134 2.58 -7.54 -1.03
CA ALA A 134 3.07 -6.97 0.22
C ALA A 134 2.79 -5.47 0.27
N VAL A 135 2.28 -4.99 1.40
CA VAL A 135 2.26 -3.56 1.71
C VAL A 135 3.57 -3.20 2.38
N VAL A 136 4.19 -2.13 1.88
CA VAL A 136 5.48 -1.65 2.37
C VAL A 136 5.40 -0.15 2.60
N MET A 137 5.73 0.28 3.81
CA MET A 137 5.96 1.68 4.15
C MET A 137 7.22 2.16 3.40
N PRO A 138 7.13 3.17 2.53
CA PRO A 138 8.29 3.68 1.84
C PRO A 138 9.31 4.26 2.83
N ASN A 139 10.57 3.90 2.64
CA ASN A 139 11.69 4.55 3.34
C ASN A 139 12.54 5.26 2.28
N LEU A 140 12.42 6.59 2.17
CA LEU A 140 13.14 7.34 1.14
C LEU A 140 14.67 7.25 1.29
N ASP A 141 15.18 7.24 2.52
CA ASP A 141 16.63 7.16 2.77
C ASP A 141 17.20 5.87 2.17
N GLN A 142 16.55 4.74 2.43
CA GLN A 142 16.95 3.46 1.87
C GLN A 142 16.58 3.34 0.39
N LEU A 143 15.39 3.76 -0.03
CA LEU A 143 14.94 3.63 -1.42
C LEU A 143 15.80 4.43 -2.41
N LEU A 144 16.31 5.59 -1.99
CA LEU A 144 17.15 6.46 -2.82
C LEU A 144 18.65 6.21 -2.66
N GLU A 145 19.03 5.37 -1.70
CA GLU A 145 20.42 4.99 -1.47
C GLU A 145 21.06 4.46 -2.77
N GLY A 146 22.18 5.06 -3.16
CA GLY A 146 22.91 4.69 -4.39
C GLY A 146 22.28 5.21 -5.70
N THR A 147 21.20 5.99 -5.63
CA THR A 147 20.61 6.66 -6.80
C THR A 147 21.13 8.10 -6.95
N PRO A 148 21.10 8.70 -8.15
CA PRO A 148 21.39 10.12 -8.33
C PRO A 148 20.48 11.03 -7.49
N ALA A 149 19.30 10.53 -7.14
CA ALA A 149 18.32 11.22 -6.31
C ALA A 149 18.58 11.08 -4.79
N ASN A 150 19.67 10.41 -4.37
CA ASN A 150 20.00 10.29 -2.94
C ASN A 150 20.12 11.65 -2.24
N ILE A 151 20.51 12.72 -2.94
CA ILE A 151 20.53 14.08 -2.38
C ILE A 151 19.18 14.51 -1.81
N PHE A 152 18.06 14.00 -2.33
CA PHE A 152 16.72 14.33 -1.85
C PHE A 152 16.40 13.70 -0.49
N SER A 153 17.10 12.62 -0.08
CA SER A 153 16.94 12.05 1.27
C SER A 153 17.32 13.07 2.35
N SER A 154 18.35 13.90 2.14
CA SER A 154 18.72 14.92 3.13
C SER A 154 17.71 16.07 3.29
N VAL A 155 16.82 16.27 2.31
CA VAL A 155 15.87 17.40 2.29
C VAL A 155 14.41 16.97 2.38
N TRP A 156 14.14 15.67 2.52
CA TRP A 156 12.78 15.14 2.45
C TRP A 156 11.88 15.72 3.56
N PHE A 157 12.42 15.93 4.77
CA PHE A 157 11.68 16.53 5.89
C PHE A 157 11.20 17.95 5.60
N GLU A 158 12.01 18.74 4.90
CA GLU A 158 11.63 20.10 4.48
C GLU A 158 10.70 20.06 3.29
N TRP A 159 10.96 19.15 2.34
CA TRP A 159 10.10 18.97 1.18
C TRP A 159 8.68 18.55 1.57
N ARG A 160 8.52 17.69 2.59
CA ARG A 160 7.24 17.29 3.20
C ARG A 160 6.35 18.47 3.60
N LYS A 161 6.94 19.59 4.00
CA LYS A 161 6.21 20.79 4.43
C LYS A 161 5.71 21.62 3.26
N THR A 162 6.18 21.34 2.04
CA THR A 162 5.78 22.08 0.85
C THR A 162 4.45 21.57 0.33
N LYS A 163 3.66 22.46 -0.29
CA LYS A 163 2.40 22.11 -0.98
C LYS A 163 2.59 21.11 -2.13
N PHE A 164 3.82 20.90 -2.58
CA PHE A 164 4.16 20.04 -3.71
C PHE A 164 4.58 18.63 -3.31
N TYR A 165 4.69 18.33 -2.01
CA TYR A 165 5.02 16.98 -1.55
C TYR A 165 3.99 15.95 -1.99
N SER A 166 2.74 16.14 -1.57
CA SER A 166 1.64 15.23 -1.88
C SER A 166 1.50 14.92 -3.38
N PRO A 167 1.50 15.90 -4.31
CA PRO A 167 1.36 15.61 -5.74
C PRO A 167 2.57 14.96 -6.40
N HIS A 168 3.77 14.97 -5.80
CA HIS A 168 4.99 14.44 -6.43
C HIS A 168 5.61 13.26 -5.70
N TYR A 169 5.11 12.94 -4.50
CA TYR A 169 5.63 11.85 -3.71
C TYR A 169 5.49 10.50 -4.41
N SER A 170 4.32 10.23 -5.01
CA SER A 170 4.08 9.02 -5.81
C SER A 170 5.05 8.89 -6.96
N GLU A 171 5.25 9.97 -7.73
CA GLU A 171 6.13 10.00 -8.89
C GLU A 171 7.57 9.73 -8.48
N PHE A 172 7.96 10.24 -7.32
CA PHE A 172 9.29 10.03 -6.80
C PHE A 172 9.51 8.59 -6.35
N ILE A 173 8.57 8.00 -5.59
CA ILE A 173 8.62 6.57 -5.23
C ILE A 173 8.64 5.70 -6.49
N ARG A 174 7.78 6.01 -7.46
CA ARG A 174 7.64 5.32 -8.74
C ARG A 174 8.99 5.22 -9.45
N LEU A 175 9.66 6.34 -9.65
CA LEU A 175 10.96 6.38 -10.33
C LEU A 175 12.06 5.72 -9.49
N ALA A 176 12.08 5.95 -8.18
CA ALA A 176 13.11 5.40 -7.30
C ALA A 176 13.01 3.86 -7.20
N ALA A 177 11.80 3.31 -7.10
CA ALA A 177 11.56 1.87 -7.08
C ALA A 177 12.01 1.20 -8.37
N LEU A 178 11.66 1.78 -9.52
CA LEU A 178 12.08 1.29 -10.83
C LEU A 178 13.60 1.35 -11.01
N TYR A 179 14.23 2.45 -10.60
CA TYR A 179 15.68 2.60 -10.66
C TYR A 179 16.39 1.55 -9.78
N LYS A 180 15.91 1.36 -8.55
CA LYS A 180 16.56 0.49 -7.57
C LYS A 180 16.32 -0.99 -7.83
N TYR A 181 15.10 -1.36 -8.21
CA TYR A 181 14.68 -2.76 -8.26
C TYR A 181 14.44 -3.29 -9.69
N GLY A 182 14.42 -2.42 -10.69
CA GLY A 182 13.88 -2.73 -12.03
C GLY A 182 12.39 -3.06 -11.95
N GLY A 183 11.86 -3.75 -12.96
CA GLY A 183 10.49 -4.27 -12.95
C GLY A 183 9.48 -3.31 -13.57
N ILE A 184 8.24 -3.39 -13.13
CA ILE A 184 7.10 -2.67 -13.70
C ILE A 184 6.44 -1.82 -12.63
N TYR A 185 6.13 -0.57 -12.93
CA TYR A 185 5.22 0.25 -12.16
C TYR A 185 3.88 0.33 -12.87
N LEU A 186 2.79 0.16 -12.12
CA LEU A 186 1.42 0.36 -12.56
C LEU A 186 0.70 1.28 -11.56
N ASP A 187 -0.10 2.22 -12.07
CA ASP A 187 -1.08 2.86 -11.20
C ASP A 187 -2.13 1.84 -10.75
N SER A 188 -2.64 2.02 -9.52
CA SER A 188 -3.47 1.02 -8.83
C SER A 188 -4.85 0.82 -9.46
N ASP A 189 -5.28 1.72 -10.33
CA ASP A 189 -6.54 1.67 -11.06
C ASP A 189 -6.42 1.19 -12.51
N ILE A 190 -5.24 0.76 -12.94
CA ILE A 190 -5.03 0.19 -14.28
C ILE A 190 -5.59 -1.22 -14.34
N ILE A 191 -6.41 -1.48 -15.37
CA ILE A 191 -6.90 -2.83 -15.69
C ILE A 191 -5.98 -3.48 -16.73
N VAL A 192 -5.37 -4.60 -16.36
CA VAL A 192 -4.53 -5.40 -17.24
C VAL A 192 -5.40 -6.34 -18.08
N LEU A 193 -5.46 -6.11 -19.40
CA LEU A 193 -6.30 -6.89 -20.31
C LEU A 193 -5.60 -8.10 -20.95
N LYS A 194 -4.26 -8.11 -20.93
CA LYS A 194 -3.40 -9.15 -21.52
C LYS A 194 -2.11 -9.31 -20.72
N PRO A 195 -1.39 -10.44 -20.82
CA PRO A 195 -0.07 -10.57 -20.22
C PRO A 195 0.89 -9.47 -20.68
N ILE A 196 1.61 -8.85 -19.74
CA ILE A 196 2.52 -7.70 -19.94
C ILE A 196 3.99 -8.05 -19.70
N SER A 197 4.32 -9.34 -19.63
CA SER A 197 5.69 -9.84 -19.43
C SER A 197 6.64 -9.49 -20.58
N PHE A 198 6.10 -9.04 -21.71
CA PHE A 198 6.88 -8.57 -22.87
C PHE A 198 7.43 -7.15 -22.69
N LEU A 199 6.94 -6.38 -21.71
CA LEU A 199 7.37 -5.00 -21.50
C LEU A 199 8.83 -4.97 -21.03
N ASN A 200 9.66 -4.22 -21.74
CA ASN A 200 11.05 -3.99 -21.40
C ASN A 200 11.45 -2.58 -21.84
N ASN A 201 12.00 -1.78 -20.93
CA ASN A 201 12.41 -0.39 -21.16
C ASN A 201 11.32 0.41 -21.91
N SER A 202 10.09 0.31 -21.43
CA SER A 202 8.88 0.84 -22.05
C SER A 202 8.18 1.81 -21.11
N VAL A 203 7.62 2.89 -21.68
CA VAL A 203 6.77 3.84 -20.95
C VAL A 203 5.45 3.94 -21.72
N GLY A 204 4.36 3.59 -21.06
CA GLY A 204 2.99 3.83 -21.51
C GLY A 204 2.38 4.99 -20.73
N MET A 205 1.72 5.90 -21.44
CA MET A 205 1.08 7.07 -20.86
C MET A 205 -0.35 7.18 -21.39
N GLU A 206 -1.28 7.34 -20.46
CA GLU A 206 -2.67 7.76 -20.66
C GLU A 206 -2.89 9.01 -19.79
N ASP A 207 -3.81 9.91 -20.14
CA ASP A 207 -3.93 11.27 -19.58
C ASP A 207 -3.65 11.41 -18.07
N HIS A 208 -4.08 10.43 -17.26
CA HIS A 208 -3.86 10.40 -15.81
C HIS A 208 -3.23 9.10 -15.29
N ALA A 209 -2.84 8.16 -16.16
CA ALA A 209 -2.31 6.85 -15.77
C ALA A 209 -1.01 6.52 -16.51
N ALA A 210 -0.04 5.93 -15.80
CA ALA A 210 1.26 5.57 -16.35
C ALA A 210 1.62 4.11 -16.09
N VAL A 211 2.17 3.47 -17.10
CA VAL A 211 2.85 2.18 -17.01
C VAL A 211 4.32 2.40 -17.33
N MET A 212 5.22 1.97 -16.47
CA MET A 212 6.64 2.03 -16.74
C MET A 212 7.29 0.68 -16.48
N ALA A 213 8.10 0.19 -17.41
CA ALA A 213 8.80 -1.07 -17.28
C ALA A 213 10.29 -0.86 -17.58
N PHE A 214 11.16 -1.21 -16.65
CA PHE A 214 12.61 -1.10 -16.80
C PHE A 214 13.30 -2.42 -16.50
N GLY A 215 14.21 -2.80 -17.39
CA GLY A 215 15.13 -3.91 -17.14
C GLY A 215 16.07 -3.57 -15.98
N ARG A 216 16.49 -4.58 -15.22
CA ARG A 216 17.52 -4.39 -14.20
C ARG A 216 18.88 -4.24 -14.89
N HIS A 217 19.65 -3.22 -14.49
CA HIS A 217 21.06 -3.07 -14.88
C HIS A 217 21.93 -4.17 -14.26
#